data_AF-A0A450XHD7-F1
#
_entry.id   AF-A0A450XHD7-F1
#
_cell.length_a   1.000
_cell.length_b   1.000
_cell.length_c   1.000
_cell.angle_alpha   90.00
_cell.angle_beta   90.00
_cell.angle_gamma   90.00
#
_symmetry.space_group_name_H-M   'P 1'
#
loop_
_entity.id
_entity.type
_entity.pdbx_description
1 polymer ?
#
loop_
_entity_poly.entity_id
_entity_poly.type
_entity_poly.pdbx_seq_one_letter_code
_entity_poly.pdbx_strand_id
1 'polypeptide(L)'
;MTKKPARKIITFDWAIKTILRDKANFDVLEGFLTALFDRPITILDMLESESNQQDEADKYNRVDLLAKTEDGERIIVEVQHL
;
A
#
# COMPACT_ATOMS: atom_id res chain seq x y z
N MET A 1 -16.43 -34.17 -17.17
CA MET A 1 -15.37 -33.13 -17.14
C MET A 1 -15.50 -32.38 -15.81
N THR A 2 -14.59 -32.60 -14.87
CA THR A 2 -14.61 -31.94 -13.55
C THR A 2 -14.10 -30.51 -13.69
N LYS A 3 -14.96 -29.51 -13.40
CA LYS A 3 -14.55 -28.09 -13.33
C LYS A 3 -13.42 -27.96 -12.30
N LYS A 4 -12.21 -27.58 -12.73
CA LYS A 4 -11.17 -27.13 -11.80
C LYS A 4 -11.73 -25.93 -11.02
N PRO A 5 -11.59 -25.88 -9.69
CA PRO A 5 -12.01 -24.71 -8.93
C PRO A 5 -11.25 -23.49 -9.48
N ALA A 6 -11.97 -22.39 -9.72
CA ALA A 6 -11.37 -21.14 -10.18
C ALA A 6 -10.33 -20.71 -9.13
N ARG A 7 -9.08 -20.52 -9.57
CA ARG A 7 -8.02 -20.04 -8.70
C ARG A 7 -8.35 -18.60 -8.32
N LYS A 8 -8.58 -18.35 -7.03
CA LYS A 8 -8.64 -16.98 -6.51
C LYS A 8 -7.23 -16.42 -6.53
N ILE A 9 -6.95 -15.54 -7.49
CA ILE A 9 -5.70 -14.80 -7.59
C ILE A 9 -6.00 -13.41 -7.02
N ILE A 10 -5.26 -13.01 -6.00
CA ILE A 10 -5.25 -11.63 -5.53
C ILE A 10 -4.07 -10.97 -6.23
N THR A 11 -4.35 -9.98 -7.08
CA THR A 11 -3.32 -9.15 -7.68
C THR A 11 -2.89 -8.10 -6.66
N PHE A 12 -1.62 -7.70 -6.72
CA PHE A 12 -1.10 -6.64 -5.87
C PHE A 12 -1.87 -5.33 -6.07
N ASP A 13 -2.36 -5.06 -7.29
CA ASP A 13 -3.25 -3.95 -7.62
C ASP A 13 -4.54 -3.94 -6.76
N TRP A 14 -5.21 -5.08 -6.63
CA TRP A 14 -6.41 -5.18 -5.80
C TRP A 14 -6.09 -4.99 -4.31
N ALA A 15 -4.95 -5.52 -3.84
CA ALA A 15 -4.48 -5.31 -2.48
C ALA A 15 -4.16 -3.84 -2.22
N ILE A 16 -3.52 -3.14 -3.17
CA ILE A 16 -3.25 -1.70 -3.10
C ILE A 16 -4.56 -0.90 -2.95
N LYS A 17 -5.55 -1.19 -3.79
CA LYS A 17 -6.82 -0.46 -3.82
C LYS A 17 -7.70 -0.70 -2.60
N THR A 18 -7.66 -1.89 -2.01
CA THR A 18 -8.64 -2.33 -1.01
C THR A 18 -8.06 -2.44 0.40
N ILE A 19 -6.81 -2.91 0.52
CA ILE A 19 -6.17 -3.20 1.80
C ILE A 19 -5.43 -1.96 2.29
N LEU A 20 -4.62 -1.32 1.44
CA LEU A 20 -3.71 -0.24 1.86
C LEU A 20 -4.40 1.09 2.21
N ARG A 21 -5.67 1.26 1.84
CA ARG A 21 -6.44 2.47 2.15
C ARG A 21 -7.10 2.42 3.53
N ASP A 22 -7.24 1.24 4.11
CA ASP A 22 -7.81 1.09 5.44
C ASP A 22 -6.69 1.08 6.48
N LYS A 23 -6.76 2.03 7.43
CA LYS A 23 -5.81 2.16 8.53
C LYS A 23 -5.73 0.89 9.38
N ALA A 24 -6.79 0.08 9.42
CA ALA A 24 -6.79 -1.20 10.13
C ALA A 24 -5.83 -2.23 9.53
N ASN A 25 -5.41 -2.06 8.27
CA ASN A 25 -4.51 -2.99 7.57
C ASN A 25 -3.08 -2.46 7.44
N PHE A 26 -2.72 -1.40 8.18
CA PHE A 26 -1.36 -0.83 8.12
C PHE A 26 -0.30 -1.78 8.65
N ASP A 27 -0.66 -2.67 9.57
CA ASP A 27 0.21 -3.74 10.08
C ASP A 27 0.76 -4.65 8.97
N VAL A 28 -0.05 -4.96 7.95
CA VAL A 28 0.37 -5.76 6.80
C VAL A 28 1.42 -5.01 5.97
N LEU A 29 1.23 -3.71 5.76
CA LEU A 29 2.18 -2.86 5.05
C LEU A 29 3.46 -2.67 5.85
N GLU A 30 3.38 -2.40 7.15
CA GLU A 30 4.54 -2.26 8.03
C GLU A 30 5.39 -3.52 8.00
N GLY A 31 4.77 -4.70 8.07
CA GLY A 31 5.46 -5.98 7.94
C GLY A 31 6.14 -6.15 6.58
N PHE A 32 5.46 -5.78 5.50
CA PHE A 32 6.04 -5.82 4.16
C PHE A 32 7.24 -4.87 4.00
N LEU A 33 7.10 -3.61 4.43
CA LEU A 33 8.16 -2.61 4.36
C LEU A 33 9.33 -3.00 5.26
N THR A 34 9.06 -3.55 6.44
CA THR A 34 10.09 -4.07 7.35
C THR A 34 10.89 -5.19 6.70
N ALA A 35 10.21 -6.13 6.04
CA ALA A 35 10.86 -7.21 5.31
C ALA A 35 11.66 -6.70 4.08
N LEU A 36 11.17 -5.65 3.41
CA LEU A 36 11.82 -5.08 2.23
C LEU A 36 13.08 -4.28 2.57
N PHE A 37 13.02 -3.46 3.64
CA PHE A 37 14.11 -2.59 4.05
C PHE A 37 15.06 -3.21 5.09
N ASP A 38 14.76 -4.44 5.54
CA ASP A 38 15.50 -5.16 6.59
C ASP A 38 15.67 -4.34 7.87
N ARG A 39 14.68 -3.48 8.18
CA ARG A 39 14.63 -2.63 9.37
C ARG A 39 13.20 -2.32 9.76
N PRO A 40 12.87 -2.13 11.05
CA PRO A 40 11.51 -1.81 11.48
C PRO A 40 11.01 -0.51 10.86
N ILE A 41 9.83 -0.58 10.23
CA ILE A 41 9.11 0.57 9.67
C ILE A 41 7.75 0.69 10.35
N THR A 42 7.41 1.90 10.79
CA THR A 42 6.08 2.24 11.33
C THR A 42 5.42 3.28 10.44
N ILE A 43 4.22 3.01 9.97
CA ILE A 43 3.42 3.95 9.19
C ILE A 43 2.77 4.93 10.15
N LEU A 44 2.92 6.22 9.85
CA LEU A 44 2.39 7.32 10.64
C LEU A 44 1.07 7.82 10.09
N ASP A 45 0.98 7.99 8.77
CA ASP A 45 -0.25 8.41 8.13
C ASP A 45 -0.27 8.05 6.64
N MET A 46 -1.46 8.02 6.05
CA MET A 46 -1.61 8.03 4.60
C MET A 46 -1.72 9.48 4.14
N LEU A 47 -0.88 9.86 3.19
CA LEU A 47 -0.93 11.17 2.57
C LEU A 47 -2.00 11.10 1.48
N GLU A 48 -3.19 11.62 1.77
CA GLU A 48 -4.23 11.73 0.76
C GLU A 48 -3.77 12.71 -0.33
N SER A 49 -3.41 12.18 -1.50
CA SER A 49 -3.06 12.96 -2.68
C SER A 49 -4.32 13.51 -3.36
N GLU A 50 -5.15 14.25 -2.63
CA GLU A 50 -6.36 14.89 -3.16
C GLU A 50 -6.19 16.41 -3.16
N SER A 51 -5.63 16.96 -4.24
CA SER A 51 -5.95 18.33 -4.67
C SER A 51 -5.50 18.71 -6.09
N ASN A 52 -4.76 17.88 -6.85
CA ASN A 52 -4.25 18.34 -8.16
C ASN A 52 -4.15 17.32 -9.32
N GLN A 53 -4.75 16.13 -9.23
CA GLN A 53 -4.77 15.19 -10.36
C GLN A 53 -6.11 15.19 -11.09
N GLN A 54 -6.06 15.37 -12.40
CA GLN A 54 -7.21 15.64 -13.28
C GLN A 54 -8.10 14.42 -13.59
N ASP A 55 -7.69 13.20 -13.20
CA ASP A 55 -8.38 11.96 -13.56
C ASP A 55 -8.68 11.06 -12.36
N GLU A 56 -9.95 10.67 -12.20
CA GLU A 56 -10.44 9.76 -11.15
C GLU A 56 -9.74 8.40 -11.17
N ALA A 57 -9.26 7.94 -12.33
CA ALA A 57 -8.53 6.68 -12.46
C ALA A 57 -7.15 6.71 -11.78
N ASP A 58 -6.46 7.86 -11.82
CA ASP A 58 -5.13 8.03 -11.21
C ASP A 58 -5.22 8.04 -9.68
N LYS A 59 -6.34 8.53 -9.13
CA LYS A 59 -6.63 8.58 -7.69
C LYS A 59 -6.56 7.19 -7.04
N TYR A 60 -6.92 6.12 -7.76
CA TYR A 60 -6.99 4.77 -7.21
C TYR A 60 -5.69 3.96 -7.33
N ASN A 61 -4.78 4.35 -8.23
CA ASN A 61 -3.59 3.57 -8.57
C ASN A 61 -2.31 3.98 -7.80
N ARG A 62 -2.36 5.09 -7.06
CA ARG A 62 -1.25 5.55 -6.19
C ARG A 62 -1.70 5.69 -4.74
N VAL A 63 -0.83 5.29 -3.82
CA VAL A 63 -0.96 5.54 -2.38
C VAL A 63 0.36 6.04 -1.84
N ASP A 64 0.32 7.20 -1.18
CA ASP A 64 1.48 7.83 -0.54
C ASP A 64 1.38 7.62 0.98
N LEU A 65 2.45 7.09 1.58
CA LEU A 65 2.50 6.78 3.01
C LEU A 65 3.63 7.56 3.67
N LEU A 66 3.32 8.24 4.78
CA LEU A 66 4.34 8.75 5.68
C LEU A 66 4.68 7.67 6.69
N ALA A 67 5.94 7.27 6.76
CA ALA A 67 6.43 6.29 7.71
C ALA A 67 7.65 6.82 8.46
N LYS A 68 8.03 6.11 9.51
CA LYS A 68 9.27 6.34 10.25
C LYS A 68 10.05 5.04 10.45
N THR A 69 11.35 5.20 10.59
CA THR A 69 12.27 4.13 10.99
C THR A 69 12.37 4.09 12.52
N GLU A 70 13.02 3.04 13.04
CA GLU A 70 13.36 2.93 14.45
C GLU A 70 14.21 4.11 14.97
N ASP A 71 15.12 4.62 14.13
CA ASP A 71 16.00 5.76 14.45
C ASP A 71 15.27 7.12 14.43
N GLY A 72 13.97 7.13 14.13
CA GLY A 72 13.15 8.33 14.05
C GLY A 72 13.25 9.09 12.72
N GLU A 73 13.97 8.56 11.74
CA GLU A 73 14.00 9.08 10.37
C GLU A 73 12.59 8.96 9.75
N ARG A 74 12.09 10.04 9.15
CA ARG A 74 10.81 10.02 8.42
C ARG A 74 11.06 9.75 6.95
N ILE A 75 10.30 8.81 6.40
CA ILE A 75 10.36 8.41 5.00
C ILE A 75 8.98 8.53 4.36
N ILE A 76 8.95 8.82 3.06
CA ILE A 76 7.74 8.74 2.25
C ILE A 76 7.86 7.48 1.40
N VAL A 77 6.82 6.65 1.45
CA VAL A 77 6.72 5.43 0.64
C VAL A 77 5.56 5.64 -0.33
N GLU A 78 5.89 5.70 -1.62
CA GLU A 78 4.93 5.77 -2.71
C GLU A 78 4.74 4.36 -3.29
N VAL A 79 3.48 3.90 -3.35
CA VAL A 79 3.12 2.64 -3.98
C VAL A 79 2.27 2.97 -5.21
N GLN A 80 2.78 2.62 -6.39
CA GLN A 80 2.14 2.87 -7.68
C GLN A 80 1.98 1.57 -8.49
N HIS A 81 0.85 1.42 -9.18
CA HIS A 81 0.65 0.42 -10.23
C HIS A 81 0.60 1.08 -11.63
N LEU A 82 1.28 0.48 -12.61
CA LEU A 82 1.36 0.91 -14.02
C LEU A 82 0.35 0.18 -14.90
#